data_AF-A0A973CXK7-F1
#
_entry.id   AF-A0A973CXK7-F1
#
_cell.length_a   1.000
_cell.length_b   1.000
_cell.length_c   1.000
_cell.angle_alpha   90.00
_cell.angle_beta   90.00
_cell.angle_gamma   90.00
#
_symmetry.space_group_name_H-M   'P 1'
#
loop_
_entity.id
_entity.type
_entity.pdbx_description
1 polymer ?
#
loop_
_entity_poly.entity_id
_entity_poly.type
_entity_poly.pdbx_seq_one_letter_code
_entity_poly.pdbx_strand_id
1 'polypeptide(L)' 'MSFSAWSPVQGEGLDFQEIRYEKKRHLELEGGVARVTVDKAEKYNAMTVSTVDEMFRAFYDANPDPAIGVLV' A
#
# COMPACT_ATOMS: atom_id res chain seq x y z
N MET A 1 -12.16 10.57 14.26
CA MET A 1 -11.19 10.73 13.14
C MET A 1 -11.93 10.49 11.85
N SER A 2 -11.67 11.25 10.79
CA SER A 2 -12.43 11.17 9.53
C SER A 2 -12.05 10.00 8.62
N PHE A 3 -11.05 9.21 8.98
CA PHE A 3 -10.59 8.02 8.24
C PHE A 3 -10.64 6.77 9.11
N SER A 4 -10.78 5.61 8.47
CA SER A 4 -10.62 4.30 9.08
C SER A 4 -9.18 4.08 9.58
N ALA A 5 -8.99 3.04 10.39
CA ALA A 5 -7.67 2.48 10.61
C ALA A 5 -7.08 1.98 9.28
N TRP A 6 -5.75 1.91 9.23
CA TRP A 6 -5.04 1.23 8.15
C TRP A 6 -5.36 -0.26 8.20
N SER A 7 -5.67 -0.84 7.05
CA SER A 7 -5.85 -2.27 6.89
C SER A 7 -4.92 -2.80 5.80
N PRO A 8 -4.19 -3.90 6.04
CA PRO A 8 -3.40 -4.54 4.99
C PRO A 8 -4.30 -4.99 3.85
N VAL A 9 -3.85 -4.78 2.62
CA VAL A 9 -4.54 -5.28 1.44
C VAL A 9 -4.18 -6.75 1.25
N GLN A 10 -5.17 -7.56 0.93
CA GLN A 10 -5.02 -9.00 0.70
C GLN A 10 -5.56 -9.35 -0.68
N GLY A 11 -5.00 -10.37 -1.33
CA GLY A 11 -5.41 -10.82 -2.64
C GLY A 11 -4.31 -11.60 -3.36
N GLU A 12 -4.67 -12.29 -4.43
CA GLU A 12 -3.70 -13.03 -5.25
C GLU A 12 -2.64 -12.06 -5.82
N GLY A 13 -1.36 -12.33 -5.52
CA GLY A 13 -0.24 -11.50 -5.96
C GLY A 13 0.04 -10.26 -5.10
N LEU A 14 -0.74 -10.03 -4.03
CA LEU A 14 -0.57 -8.91 -3.08
C LEU A 14 0.06 -9.34 -1.74
N ASP A 15 0.64 -10.55 -1.70
CA ASP A 15 1.48 -11.00 -0.60
C ASP A 15 2.90 -10.45 -0.80
N PHE A 16 3.32 -9.58 0.12
CA PHE A 16 4.58 -8.86 0.04
C PHE A 16 5.51 -9.27 1.19
N GLN A 17 6.80 -9.42 0.88
CA GLN A 17 7.84 -9.79 1.83
C GLN A 17 8.67 -8.60 2.27
N GLU A 18 8.89 -7.63 1.37
CA GLU A 18 9.80 -6.50 1.59
C GLU A 18 9.09 -5.16 1.73
N ILE A 19 7.79 -5.11 1.43
CA ILE A 19 6.92 -3.96 1.68
C ILE A 19 5.69 -4.35 2.51
N ARG A 20 5.11 -3.34 3.16
CA ARG A 20 3.76 -3.38 3.70
C ARG A 20 2.85 -2.50 2.86
N TYR A 21 1.77 -3.08 2.38
CA TYR A 21 0.76 -2.37 1.59
C TYR A 21 -0.57 -2.30 2.34
N GLU A 22 -1.05 -1.09 2.57
CA GLU A 22 -2.25 -0.83 3.36
C GLU A 22 -3.14 0.22 2.68
N LYS A 23 -4.44 0.14 2.93
CA LYS A 23 -5.40 1.19 2.56
C LYS A 23 -6.16 1.66 3.80
N LYS A 24 -6.60 2.92 3.77
CA LYS A 24 -7.63 3.45 4.67
C LYS A 24 -8.66 4.22 3.86
N ARG A 25 -9.90 4.26 4.33
CA ARG A 25 -11.01 4.96 3.69
C ARG A 25 -11.47 6.13 4.53
N HIS A 26 -11.89 7.21 3.88
CA HIS A 26 -12.61 8.27 4.55
C HIS A 26 -14.00 7.74 4.94
N LEU A 27 -14.48 8.09 6.14
CA LEU A 27 -15.68 7.48 6.70
C LEU A 27 -16.98 8.06 6.12
N GLU A 28 -16.94 9.32 5.71
CA GLU A 28 -18.10 10.05 5.16
C GLU A 28 -17.99 10.36 3.66
N LEU A 29 -16.78 10.25 3.11
CA LEU A 29 -16.47 10.57 1.72
C LEU A 29 -15.95 9.28 1.11
N GLU A 30 -16.33 8.94 -0.11
CA GLU A 30 -15.98 7.64 -0.73
C GLU A 30 -14.48 7.51 -1.07
N GLY A 31 -13.67 8.52 -0.78
CA GLY A 31 -12.24 8.55 -1.03
C GLY A 31 -11.40 7.80 0.01
N GLY A 32 -10.14 7.58 -0.32
CA GLY A 32 -9.21 6.77 0.45
C GLY A 32 -7.76 7.06 0.12
N VAL A 33 -6.89 6.51 0.96
CA VAL A 33 -5.43 6.65 0.86
C VAL A 33 -4.81 5.27 0.88
N ALA A 34 -3.93 5.02 -0.07
CA ALA A 34 -3.05 3.86 -0.09
C ALA A 34 -1.70 4.22 0.56
N ARG A 35 -1.05 3.26 1.20
CA ARG A 35 0.27 3.41 1.80
C ARG A 35 1.15 2.23 1.41
N VAL A 36 2.35 2.53 0.92
CA VAL A 36 3.40 1.53 0.65
C VAL A 36 4.61 1.87 1.52
N THR A 37 4.93 0.98 2.46
CA THR A 37 6.09 1.13 3.34
C THR A 37 7.12 0.07 3.04
N VAL A 38 8.38 0.43 2.80
CA VAL A 38 9.46 -0.57 2.76
C VAL A 38 9.68 -1.09 4.19
N ASP A 39 9.53 -2.40 4.39
CA ASP A 39 9.48 -3.05 5.71
C ASP A 39 10.73 -3.91 5.94
N LYS A 40 11.91 -3.28 5.85
CA LYS A 40 13.22 -3.90 6.05
C LYS A 40 14.10 -3.03 6.94
N ALA A 41 13.59 -2.71 8.12
CA ALA A 41 14.24 -1.79 9.05
C ALA A 41 15.66 -2.25 9.44
N GLU A 42 15.87 -3.56 9.57
CA GLU A 42 17.15 -4.21 9.85
C GLU A 42 18.17 -4.11 8.70
N LYS A 43 17.71 -3.73 7.50
CA LYS A 43 18.54 -3.45 6.32
C LYS A 43 18.49 -1.98 5.90
N TYR A 44 18.09 -1.08 6.81
CA TYR A 44 17.93 0.35 6.53
C TYR A 44 17.04 0.64 5.31
N ASN A 45 16.05 -0.23 5.06
CA ASN A 45 15.15 -0.16 3.91
C ASN A 45 15.87 -0.14 2.55
N ALA A 46 17.04 -0.79 2.45
CA ALA A 46 17.74 -0.96 1.19
C ALA A 46 16.86 -1.68 0.17
N MET A 47 16.66 -1.05 -0.99
CA MET A 47 15.80 -1.57 -2.05
C MET A 47 16.52 -2.65 -2.87
N THR A 48 15.86 -3.79 -3.04
CA THR A 48 16.28 -4.86 -3.96
C THR A 48 15.39 -4.84 -5.20
N VAL A 49 15.70 -5.68 -6.18
CA VAL A 49 14.81 -5.90 -7.33
C VAL A 49 13.43 -6.40 -6.87
N SER A 50 13.38 -7.25 -5.84
CA SER A 50 12.13 -7.71 -5.25
C SER A 50 11.31 -6.57 -4.64
N THR A 51 11.95 -5.61 -3.95
CA THR A 51 11.24 -4.43 -3.41
C THR A 51 10.55 -3.66 -4.55
N VAL A 52 11.26 -3.45 -5.66
CA VAL A 52 10.74 -2.69 -6.81
C VAL A 52 9.58 -3.43 -7.48
N ASP A 53 9.68 -4.75 -7.63
CA ASP A 53 8.61 -5.59 -8.17
C ASP A 53 7.35 -5.56 -7.28
N GLU A 54 7.50 -5.69 -5.96
CA GLU A 54 6.40 -5.60 -5.01
C GLU A 54 5.74 -4.21 -5.02
N MET A 55 6.54 -3.14 -5.06
CA MET A 55 6.03 -1.77 -5.19
C MET A 55 5.24 -1.59 -6.49
N PHE A 56 5.72 -2.16 -7.60
CA PHE A 56 5.02 -2.09 -8.87
C PHE A 56 3.64 -2.75 -8.78
N ARG A 57 3.55 -3.93 -8.17
CA ARG A 57 2.27 -4.62 -7.93
C ARG A 57 1.33 -3.81 -7.04
N ALA A 58 1.82 -3.22 -5.95
CA ALA A 58 1.02 -2.34 -5.08
C ALA A 58 0.52 -1.08 -5.81
N PHE A 59 1.34 -0.49 -6.68
CA PHE A 59 0.95 0.66 -7.50
C PHE A 59 -0.06 0.26 -8.58
N TYR A 60 0.09 -0.92 -9.16
CA TYR A 60 -0.85 -1.44 -10.16
C TYR A 60 -2.22 -1.77 -9.56
N ASP A 61 -2.28 -2.13 -8.27
CA ASP A 61 -3.54 -2.26 -7.53
C ASP A 61 -4.15 -0.89 -7.18
N ALA A 62 -3.33 0.07 -6.74
CA ALA A 62 -3.82 1.40 -6.33
C ALA A 62 -4.30 2.27 -7.50
N ASN A 63 -3.58 2.24 -8.64
CA ASN A 63 -3.80 3.13 -9.77
C ASN A 63 -5.21 3.05 -10.41
N PRO A 64 -5.78 1.85 -10.66
CA PRO A 64 -7.13 1.75 -11.21
C PRO A 64 -8.24 1.90 -10.17
N ASP A 65 -7.94 1.95 -8.86
CA ASP A 65 -8.94 2.04 -7.80
C ASP A 65 -9.48 3.48 -7.68
N PRO A 66 -10.71 3.78 -8.13
CA PRO A 66 -11.24 5.14 -8.14
C PRO A 66 -11.49 5.70 -6.74
N ALA A 67 -11.50 4.84 -5.72
CA ALA A 67 -11.63 5.26 -4.33
C ALA A 67 -10.29 5.77 -3.76
N ILE A 68 -9.15 5.52 -4.40
CA ILE A 68 -7.84 5.97 -3.91
C ILE A 68 -7.43 7.27 -4.59
N GLY A 69 -7.38 8.35 -3.82
CA GLY A 69 -6.98 9.67 -4.34
C GLY A 69 -5.49 9.99 -4.12
N VAL A 70 -4.84 9.30 -3.17
CA VAL A 70 -3.45 9.55 -2.78
C VAL A 70 -2.78 8.23 -2.41
N LEU A 71 -1.51 8.08 -2.81
CA LEU A 71 -0.60 7.04 -2.34
C LEU A 71 0.57 7.69 -1.58
N VAL A 72 0.91 7.14 -0.41
CA VAL A 72 2.01 7.59 0.46
C VAL A 72 3.08 6.51 0.57
#